data_AF-A0A7V3JQN2-F1
#
_entry.id   AF-A0A7V3JQN2-F1
#
_cell.length_a   1.000
_cell.length_b   1.000
_cell.length_c   1.000
_cell.angle_alpha   90.00
_cell.angle_beta   90.00
_cell.angle_gamma   90.00
#
_symmetry.space_group_name_H-M   'P 1'
#
loop_
_entity.id
_entity.type
_entity.pdbx_description
1 polymer ?
#
loop_
_entity_poly.entity_id
_entity_poly.type
_entity_poly.pdbx_seq_one_letter_code
_entity_poly.pdbx_strand_id
1 'polypeptide(L)'
;MTLSESPRDAEGRPATRPADSLTRREVLAYTAAFGTAFLASQGLVAAETQTSQTGPGPARAPRKYDMKKSINLWALPYPQKMTLKECFQICKDAGFDAVEVNYALEGDLSPQASPAHIKEVGQWARKAGLKISGVCSFLFWPYALTHEDPKRREKGVELAIQMVRAARLLETENVLIVPGAT
;
A
#
# COMPACT_ATOMS: atom_id res chain seq x y z
N MET A 1 17.58 29.75 -5.33
CA MET A 1 18.71 28.86 -5.64
C MET A 1 19.22 28.26 -4.34
N THR A 2 18.74 27.08 -3.98
CA THR A 2 19.25 26.30 -2.84
C THR A 2 20.12 25.18 -3.41
N LEU A 3 21.41 25.20 -3.08
CA LEU A 3 22.38 24.19 -3.51
C LEU A 3 22.08 22.89 -2.74
N SER A 4 21.71 21.84 -3.48
CA SER A 4 21.56 20.48 -2.93
C SER A 4 22.94 19.91 -2.65
N GLU A 5 23.26 19.64 -1.39
CA GLU A 5 24.48 18.93 -1.02
C GLU A 5 24.46 17.47 -1.51
N SER A 6 25.62 16.97 -1.93
CA SER A 6 25.78 15.62 -2.47
C SER A 6 25.94 14.58 -1.35
N PRO A 7 25.47 13.33 -1.54
CA PRO A 7 25.52 12.30 -0.51
C PRO A 7 26.96 11.89 -0.18
N ARG A 8 27.23 11.69 1.12
CA ARG A 8 28.52 11.21 1.66
C ARG A 8 28.40 9.76 2.12
N ASP A 9 29.51 9.03 2.09
CA ASP A 9 29.57 7.65 2.61
C ASP A 9 29.57 7.62 4.16
N ALA A 10 29.54 6.41 4.73
CA ALA A 10 29.52 6.20 6.18
C ALA A 10 30.75 6.78 6.93
N GLU A 11 31.79 7.20 6.19
CA GLU A 11 33.03 7.79 6.70
C GLU A 11 33.14 9.30 6.36
N GLY A 12 32.07 9.91 5.83
CA GLY A 12 31.98 11.35 5.58
C GLY A 12 32.70 11.85 4.31
N ARG A 13 33.17 10.94 3.44
CA ARG A 13 33.80 11.28 2.16
C ARG A 13 32.74 11.37 1.05
N PRO A 14 32.97 12.18 0.00
CA PRO A 14 32.10 12.17 -1.17
C PRO A 14 32.11 10.77 -1.81
N ALA A 15 30.93 10.17 -1.99
CA ALA A 15 30.81 8.83 -2.54
C ALA A 15 31.30 8.81 -4.00
N THR A 16 32.47 8.23 -4.26
CA THR A 16 33.01 8.10 -5.62
C THR A 16 32.35 6.93 -6.33
N ARG A 17 31.50 7.22 -7.33
CA ARG A 17 31.06 6.21 -8.31
C ARG A 17 32.29 5.67 -9.07
N PRO A 18 32.30 4.38 -9.46
CA PRO A 18 33.21 3.93 -10.51
C PRO A 18 32.96 4.78 -11.76
N ALA A 19 34.01 5.37 -12.32
CA ALA A 19 33.93 6.41 -13.34
C ALA A 19 33.26 5.97 -14.67
N ASP A 20 33.08 4.66 -14.89
CA ASP A 20 32.82 4.12 -16.23
C ASP A 20 31.47 3.42 -16.41
N SER A 21 30.47 3.66 -15.55
CA SER A 21 29.13 3.08 -15.79
C SER A 21 27.99 4.08 -15.68
N LEU A 22 27.34 4.32 -16.82
CA LEU A 22 26.11 5.12 -16.90
C LEU A 22 24.97 4.38 -16.19
N THR A 23 24.21 5.12 -15.39
CA THR A 23 22.97 4.62 -14.82
C THR A 23 21.88 4.49 -15.89
N ARG A 24 20.88 3.62 -15.66
CA ARG A 24 19.74 3.47 -16.58
C ARG A 24 19.04 4.78 -16.91
N ARG A 25 18.97 5.72 -15.96
CA ARG A 25 18.35 7.02 -16.16
C ARG A 25 19.18 7.91 -17.09
N GLU A 26 20.50 7.86 -16.97
CA GLU A 26 21.41 8.61 -17.84
C GLU A 26 21.38 8.03 -19.26
N VAL A 27 21.42 6.70 -19.42
CA VAL A 27 21.28 6.05 -20.74
C VAL A 27 19.98 6.49 -21.42
N LEU A 28 18.85 6.51 -20.70
CA LEU A 28 17.56 6.93 -21.26
C LEU A 28 17.53 8.41 -21.65
N ALA A 29 18.17 9.27 -20.85
CA ALA A 29 18.24 10.70 -21.16
C ALA A 29 19.12 10.95 -22.40
N TYR A 30 20.24 10.24 -22.52
CA TYR A 30 21.13 10.38 -23.67
C TYR A 30 20.54 9.78 -24.95
N THR A 31 19.83 8.64 -24.88
CA THR A 31 19.15 8.08 -26.06
C THR A 31 18.03 9.01 -26.54
N ALA A 32 17.30 9.65 -25.62
CA ALA A 32 16.25 10.60 -25.97
C ALA A 32 16.79 11.90 -26.59
N ALA A 33 17.94 12.40 -26.11
CA ALA A 33 18.52 13.66 -26.58
C ALA A 33 19.32 13.53 -27.88
N PHE A 34 20.07 12.44 -28.05
CA PHE A 34 21.06 12.32 -29.13
C PHE A 34 20.86 11.07 -30.02
N GLY A 35 19.89 10.22 -29.68
CA GLY A 35 19.65 8.96 -30.39
C GLY A 35 20.63 7.86 -29.99
N THR A 36 20.22 6.60 -30.22
CA THR A 36 20.99 5.40 -29.88
C THR A 36 22.28 5.27 -30.68
N ALA A 37 22.31 5.78 -31.92
CA ALA A 37 23.49 5.76 -32.79
C ALA A 37 24.63 6.65 -32.26
N PHE A 38 24.31 7.81 -31.69
CA PHE A 38 25.31 8.72 -31.11
C PHE A 38 25.98 8.09 -29.88
N LEU A 39 25.19 7.47 -29.00
CA LEU A 39 25.70 6.76 -27.82
C LEU A 39 26.65 5.61 -28.17
N ALA A 40 26.32 4.82 -29.20
CA ALA A 40 27.19 3.75 -29.69
C ALA A 40 28.50 4.29 -30.28
N SER A 41 28.46 5.41 -31.01
CA SER A 41 29.65 6.03 -31.61
C SER A 41 30.66 6.57 -30.59
N GLN A 42 30.18 6.90 -29.39
CA GLN A 42 31.01 7.37 -28.27
C GLN A 42 31.56 6.22 -27.41
N GLY A 43 31.32 4.95 -27.78
CA GLY A 43 31.76 3.80 -27.01
C GLY A 43 31.04 3.62 -25.66
N LEU A 44 30.01 4.44 -25.40
CA LEU A 44 29.21 4.41 -24.17
C LEU A 44 28.22 3.24 -24.14
N VAL A 45 28.07 2.53 -25.26
CA VAL A 45 27.35 1.26 -25.37
C VAL A 45 28.25 0.32 -26.19
N ALA A 46 28.96 -0.59 -25.52
CA ALA A 46 29.65 -1.67 -26.20
C ALA A 46 28.60 -2.55 -26.89
N ALA A 47 28.68 -2.63 -28.23
CA ALA A 47 27.86 -3.51 -29.03
C ALA A 47 28.35 -4.95 -28.86
N GLU A 48 27.94 -5.61 -27.78
CA GLU A 48 27.88 -7.07 -27.73
C GLU A 48 26.47 -7.49 -27.33
N THR A 49 25.69 -7.83 -28.36
CA THR A 49 24.49 -8.64 -28.21
C THR A 49 24.93 -10.07 -27.87
N GLN A 50 25.45 -10.28 -26.66
CA GLN A 50 25.36 -11.59 -26.05
C GLN A 50 23.90 -11.76 -25.64
N THR A 51 23.16 -12.54 -26.43
CA THR A 51 21.89 -13.14 -26.02
C THR A 51 22.14 -14.06 -24.84
N SER A 52 22.36 -13.47 -23.67
CA SER A 52 22.15 -14.12 -22.40
C SER A 52 20.65 -14.33 -22.32
N GLN A 53 20.22 -15.58 -22.36
CA GLN A 53 18.86 -15.98 -22.03
C GLN A 53 18.58 -15.46 -20.61
N THR A 54 17.97 -14.28 -20.52
CA THR A 54 17.41 -13.79 -19.26
C THR A 54 16.08 -14.51 -19.06
N GLY A 55 16.15 -15.82 -18.76
CA GLY A 55 15.15 -16.40 -17.89
C GLY A 55 15.06 -15.54 -16.62
N PRO A 56 13.89 -15.45 -15.96
CA PRO A 56 13.79 -14.67 -14.73
C PRO A 56 14.89 -15.16 -13.79
N GLY A 57 15.86 -14.28 -13.53
CA GLY A 57 16.94 -14.58 -12.59
C GLY A 57 16.36 -14.99 -11.24
N PRO A 58 17.12 -15.70 -10.40
CA PRO A 58 16.62 -16.17 -9.11
C PRO A 58 15.95 -15.02 -8.38
N ALA A 59 14.69 -15.22 -7.99
CA ALA A 59 13.87 -14.20 -7.38
C ALA A 59 14.66 -13.56 -6.24
N ARG A 60 14.99 -12.27 -6.38
CA ARG A 60 15.77 -11.55 -5.39
C ARG A 60 15.03 -11.66 -4.06
N ALA A 61 15.71 -12.15 -3.02
CA ALA A 61 15.14 -12.25 -1.69
C ALA A 61 14.49 -10.90 -1.31
N PRO A 62 13.24 -10.91 -0.81
CA PRO A 62 12.51 -9.68 -0.54
C PRO A 62 13.30 -8.80 0.43
N ARG A 63 13.41 -7.50 0.10
CA ARG A 63 14.04 -6.52 0.99
C ARG A 63 13.22 -6.43 2.27
N LYS A 64 13.85 -6.74 3.40
CA LYS A 64 13.30 -6.51 4.73
C LYS A 64 13.51 -5.03 5.08
N TYR A 65 12.43 -4.38 5.48
CA TYR A 65 12.45 -3.01 5.99
C TYR A 65 12.13 -3.08 7.47
N ASP A 66 12.74 -2.21 8.28
CA ASP A 66 12.34 -2.00 9.67
C ASP A 66 11.07 -1.13 9.74
N MET A 67 10.00 -1.62 9.12
CA MET A 67 8.71 -0.94 9.02
C MET A 67 7.61 -1.99 9.04
N LYS A 68 6.52 -1.69 9.76
CA LYS A 68 5.32 -2.53 9.72
C LYS A 68 4.63 -2.39 8.37
N LYS A 69 4.28 -3.50 7.75
CA LYS A 69 3.49 -3.52 6.51
C LYS A 69 2.06 -3.92 6.82
N SER A 70 1.13 -3.11 6.30
CA SER A 70 -0.30 -3.40 6.34
C SER A 70 -0.85 -3.51 4.92
N ILE A 71 -1.92 -4.28 4.76
CA ILE A 71 -2.68 -4.39 3.52
C ILE A 71 -4.16 -4.10 3.78
N ASN A 72 -4.83 -3.44 2.84
CA ASN A 72 -6.28 -3.28 2.88
C ASN A 72 -6.96 -4.56 2.35
N LEU A 73 -8.04 -4.99 3.01
CA LEU A 73 -8.71 -6.25 2.63
C LEU A 73 -9.45 -6.21 1.29
N TRP A 74 -9.67 -5.05 0.66
CA TRP A 74 -10.13 -4.98 -0.74
C TRP A 74 -9.12 -5.57 -1.75
N ALA A 75 -7.89 -5.85 -1.33
CA ALA A 75 -6.95 -6.63 -2.13
C ALA A 75 -7.31 -8.12 -2.24
N LEU A 76 -8.28 -8.60 -1.44
CA LEU A 76 -8.71 -10.00 -1.39
C LEU A 76 -10.17 -10.14 -1.84
N PRO A 77 -10.57 -11.29 -2.40
CA PRO A 77 -11.92 -11.50 -2.93
C PRO A 77 -12.93 -11.87 -1.82
N TYR A 78 -13.01 -11.02 -0.78
CA TYR A 78 -13.98 -11.13 0.31
C TYR A 78 -15.16 -10.17 0.10
N PRO A 79 -16.39 -10.60 0.41
CA PRO A 79 -16.80 -11.94 0.88
C PRO A 79 -17.06 -12.97 -0.23
N GLN A 80 -16.82 -12.64 -1.51
CA GLN A 80 -17.38 -13.42 -2.63
C GLN A 80 -16.76 -14.81 -2.79
N LYS A 81 -15.48 -14.99 -2.46
CA LYS A 81 -14.74 -16.25 -2.67
C LYS A 81 -14.12 -16.83 -1.40
N MET A 82 -14.11 -16.08 -0.30
CA MET A 82 -13.49 -16.50 0.96
C MET A 82 -14.08 -15.74 2.14
N THR A 83 -13.95 -16.36 3.31
CA THR A 83 -14.31 -15.80 4.60
C THR A 83 -13.26 -14.81 5.11
N LEU A 84 -13.65 -13.95 6.05
CA LEU A 84 -12.74 -12.98 6.66
C LEU A 84 -11.55 -13.64 7.39
N LYS A 85 -11.77 -14.83 7.99
CA LYS A 85 -10.71 -15.60 8.66
C LYS A 85 -9.65 -16.10 7.67
N GLU A 86 -10.08 -16.60 6.51
CA GLU A 86 -9.17 -17.01 5.44
C GLU A 86 -8.37 -15.83 4.91
N CYS A 87 -9.00 -14.65 4.78
CA CYS A 87 -8.29 -13.43 4.43
C CYS A 87 -7.17 -13.10 5.43
N PHE A 88 -7.45 -13.15 6.73
CA PHE A 88 -6.43 -12.93 7.77
C PHE A 88 -5.29 -13.94 7.67
N GLN A 89 -5.59 -15.22 7.44
CA GLN A 89 -4.55 -16.23 7.30
C GLN A 89 -3.65 -15.96 6.07
N ILE A 90 -4.26 -15.65 4.91
CA ILE A 90 -3.52 -15.31 3.69
C ILE A 90 -2.61 -14.08 3.90
N CYS A 91 -3.14 -13.03 4.55
CA CYS A 91 -2.33 -11.85 4.86
C CYS A 91 -1.16 -12.18 5.78
N LYS A 92 -1.36 -13.07 6.77
CA LYS A 92 -0.26 -13.49 7.65
C LYS A 92 0.79 -14.28 6.89
N ASP A 93 0.37 -15.25 6.09
CA ASP A 93 1.27 -16.12 5.31
C ASP A 93 2.08 -15.31 4.29
N ALA A 94 1.50 -14.22 3.75
CA ALA A 94 2.17 -13.27 2.89
C ALA A 94 3.18 -12.35 3.63
N GLY A 95 3.24 -12.42 4.96
CA GLY A 95 4.20 -11.68 5.78
C GLY A 95 3.80 -10.26 6.15
N PHE A 96 2.50 -9.94 6.13
CA PHE A 96 2.00 -8.67 6.67
C PHE A 96 1.98 -8.67 8.21
N ASP A 97 2.17 -7.49 8.80
CA ASP A 97 2.08 -7.27 10.25
C ASP A 97 0.66 -6.91 10.68
N ALA A 98 -0.12 -6.33 9.76
CA ALA A 98 -1.44 -5.81 10.02
C ALA A 98 -2.34 -5.82 8.78
N VAL A 99 -3.64 -5.59 9.01
CA VAL A 99 -4.65 -5.42 7.98
C VAL A 99 -5.53 -4.20 8.27
N GLU A 100 -5.91 -3.47 7.21
CA GLU A 100 -6.98 -2.48 7.27
C GLU A 100 -8.29 -3.14 6.83
N VAL A 101 -9.28 -3.13 7.71
CA VAL A 101 -10.56 -3.80 7.49
C VAL A 101 -11.59 -2.85 6.88
N ASN A 102 -12.51 -3.41 6.09
CA ASN A 102 -13.51 -2.62 5.37
C ASN A 102 -14.86 -2.68 6.08
N TYR A 103 -15.43 -1.52 6.40
CA TYR A 103 -16.78 -1.38 6.93
C TYR A 103 -17.76 -1.12 5.79
N ALA A 104 -18.89 -1.83 5.77
CA ALA A 104 -19.89 -1.76 4.71
C ALA A 104 -21.31 -1.74 5.30
N LEU A 105 -22.34 -1.58 4.44
CA LEU A 105 -23.74 -1.63 4.88
C LEU A 105 -24.16 -3.02 5.37
N GLU A 106 -23.43 -4.07 4.96
CA GLU A 106 -23.72 -5.47 5.22
C GLU A 106 -22.41 -6.24 5.39
N GLY A 107 -22.47 -7.43 6.00
CA GLY A 107 -21.31 -8.30 6.25
C GLY A 107 -20.80 -8.24 7.69
N ASP A 108 -19.61 -8.82 7.92
CA ASP A 108 -19.03 -9.01 9.26
C ASP A 108 -18.80 -7.68 10.00
N LEU A 109 -18.46 -6.62 9.26
CA LEU A 109 -18.27 -5.26 9.79
C LEU A 109 -19.28 -4.30 9.16
N SER A 110 -20.41 -4.16 9.85
CA SER A 110 -21.57 -3.41 9.38
C SER A 110 -22.34 -2.75 10.53
N PRO A 111 -23.28 -1.82 10.25
CA PRO A 111 -24.13 -1.21 11.28
C PRO A 111 -24.96 -2.22 12.09
N GLN A 112 -25.23 -3.39 11.52
CA GLN A 112 -26.04 -4.46 12.11
C GLN A 112 -25.18 -5.44 12.93
N ALA A 113 -23.85 -5.41 12.76
CA ALA A 113 -22.94 -6.24 13.51
C ALA A 113 -22.99 -5.89 15.01
N SER A 114 -23.17 -6.91 15.85
CA SER A 114 -23.18 -6.70 17.30
C SER A 114 -21.78 -6.31 17.81
N PRO A 115 -21.68 -5.54 18.90
CA PRO A 115 -20.38 -5.23 19.51
C PRO A 115 -19.56 -6.47 19.88
N ALA A 116 -20.22 -7.57 20.26
CA ALA A 116 -19.56 -8.83 20.55
C ALA A 116 -18.92 -9.44 19.29
N HIS A 117 -19.64 -9.42 18.17
CA HIS A 117 -19.13 -9.92 16.89
C HIS A 117 -17.96 -9.07 16.37
N ILE A 118 -18.04 -7.74 16.46
CA ILE A 118 -16.94 -6.85 16.05
C ILE A 118 -15.67 -7.14 16.88
N LYS A 119 -15.80 -7.36 18.20
CA LYS A 119 -14.67 -7.80 19.04
C LYS A 119 -14.13 -9.16 18.60
N GLU A 120 -15.01 -10.08 18.22
CA GLU A 120 -14.63 -11.41 17.73
C GLU A 120 -13.81 -11.32 16.44
N VAL A 121 -14.21 -10.45 15.50
CA VAL A 121 -13.43 -10.17 14.27
C VAL A 121 -12.02 -9.72 14.62
N GLY A 122 -11.87 -8.78 15.57
CA GLY A 122 -10.56 -8.35 16.06
C GLY A 122 -9.75 -9.49 16.69
N GLN A 123 -10.40 -10.40 17.42
CA GLN A 123 -9.77 -11.59 17.98
C GLN A 123 -9.32 -12.58 16.89
N TRP A 124 -10.07 -12.75 15.79
CA TRP A 124 -9.66 -13.61 14.68
C TRP A 124 -8.37 -13.12 14.04
N ALA A 125 -8.26 -11.81 13.76
CA ALA A 125 -7.01 -11.22 13.24
C ALA A 125 -5.83 -11.43 14.19
N ARG A 126 -6.03 -11.19 15.50
CA ARG A 126 -4.97 -11.40 16.51
C ARG A 126 -4.55 -12.87 16.64
N LYS A 127 -5.51 -13.81 16.56
CA LYS A 127 -5.22 -15.26 16.55
C LYS A 127 -4.40 -15.67 15.32
N ALA A 128 -4.63 -15.04 14.17
CA ALA A 128 -3.79 -15.19 12.98
C ALA A 128 -2.43 -14.47 13.09
N GLY A 129 -2.15 -13.75 14.18
CA GLY A 129 -0.89 -13.02 14.36
C GLY A 129 -0.81 -11.72 13.57
N LEU A 130 -1.95 -11.08 13.32
CA LEU A 130 -2.10 -9.77 12.67
C LEU A 130 -2.66 -8.72 13.64
N LYS A 131 -2.26 -7.46 13.46
CA LYS A 131 -2.95 -6.30 14.04
C LYS A 131 -4.04 -5.79 13.10
N ILE A 132 -5.04 -5.09 13.64
CA ILE A 132 -5.91 -4.22 12.84
C ILE A 132 -5.23 -2.84 12.78
N SER A 133 -4.81 -2.41 11.60
CA SER A 133 -4.14 -1.10 11.43
C SER A 133 -5.14 0.04 11.35
N GLY A 134 -6.36 -0.21 10.88
CA GLY A 134 -7.42 0.79 10.77
C GLY A 134 -8.71 0.21 10.20
N VAL A 135 -9.74 1.05 10.15
CA VAL A 135 -11.04 0.78 9.52
C VAL A 135 -11.27 1.79 8.41
N CYS A 136 -11.61 1.33 7.21
CA CYS A 136 -11.96 2.21 6.09
C CYS A 136 -13.31 1.82 5.48
N SER A 137 -13.83 2.67 4.59
CA SER A 137 -15.12 2.41 3.94
C SER A 137 -15.31 3.19 2.64
N PHE A 138 -16.07 2.60 1.71
CA PHE A 138 -16.62 3.29 0.54
C PHE A 138 -17.92 4.03 0.82
N LEU A 139 -18.48 3.94 2.03
CA LEU A 139 -19.80 4.49 2.34
C LEU A 139 -19.90 6.01 2.19
N PHE A 140 -18.77 6.72 2.23
CA PHE A 140 -18.74 8.18 2.07
C PHE A 140 -18.84 8.65 0.61
N TRP A 141 -18.91 7.75 -0.37
CA TRP A 141 -19.30 8.11 -1.73
C TRP A 141 -20.83 8.29 -1.84
N PRO A 142 -21.67 7.27 -1.57
CA PRO A 142 -23.14 7.44 -1.61
C PRO A 142 -23.69 8.28 -0.44
N TYR A 143 -22.97 8.35 0.69
CA TYR A 143 -23.34 9.13 1.88
C TYR A 143 -22.27 10.18 2.21
N ALA A 144 -21.97 11.03 1.21
CA ALA A 144 -20.95 12.06 1.35
C ALA A 144 -21.31 13.09 2.43
N LEU A 145 -20.30 13.45 3.24
CA LEU A 145 -20.44 14.41 4.35
C LEU A 145 -20.68 15.85 3.86
N THR A 146 -20.42 16.10 2.57
CA THR A 146 -20.53 17.40 1.90
C THR A 146 -21.68 17.46 0.90
N HIS A 147 -22.49 16.40 0.81
CA HIS A 147 -23.60 16.32 -0.14
C HIS A 147 -24.66 17.42 0.11
N GLU A 148 -25.32 17.94 -0.93
CA GLU A 148 -26.36 19.00 -0.82
C GLU A 148 -27.61 18.56 -0.02
N ASP A 149 -28.08 17.33 -0.23
CA ASP A 149 -29.15 16.72 0.55
C ASP A 149 -28.76 16.52 2.03
N PRO A 150 -29.44 17.19 2.99
CA PRO A 150 -29.14 17.06 4.42
C PRO A 150 -29.32 15.63 4.95
N LYS A 151 -30.24 14.83 4.41
CA LYS A 151 -30.47 13.46 4.88
C LYS A 151 -29.29 12.54 4.56
N ARG A 152 -28.65 12.75 3.41
CA ARG A 152 -27.44 12.01 3.03
C ARG A 152 -26.26 12.37 3.93
N ARG A 153 -26.10 13.65 4.26
CA ARG A 153 -25.07 14.09 5.22
C ARG A 153 -25.30 13.50 6.60
N GLU A 154 -26.53 13.57 7.10
CA GLU A 154 -26.91 12.99 8.40
C GLU A 154 -26.57 11.49 8.45
N LYS A 155 -26.91 10.75 7.39
CA LYS A 155 -26.56 9.33 7.30
C LYS A 155 -25.04 9.10 7.27
N GLY A 156 -24.30 9.93 6.54
CA GLY A 156 -22.83 9.86 6.49
C GLY A 156 -22.20 10.07 7.87
N VAL A 157 -22.69 11.04 8.65
CA VAL A 157 -22.23 11.29 10.02
C VAL A 157 -22.55 10.12 10.94
N GLU A 158 -23.77 9.57 10.86
CA GLU A 158 -24.17 8.38 11.63
C GLU A 158 -23.22 7.19 11.38
N LEU A 159 -22.92 6.92 10.10
CA LEU A 159 -22.02 5.84 9.70
C LEU A 159 -20.57 6.10 10.17
N ALA A 160 -20.08 7.34 10.09
CA ALA A 160 -18.76 7.70 10.59
C ALA A 160 -18.65 7.44 12.12
N ILE A 161 -19.68 7.81 12.89
CA ILE A 161 -19.74 7.53 14.34
C ILE A 161 -19.72 6.02 14.61
N GLN A 162 -20.46 5.24 13.84
CA GLN A 162 -20.46 3.78 13.96
C GLN A 162 -19.10 3.17 13.63
N MET A 163 -18.41 3.65 12.59
CA MET A 163 -17.05 3.24 12.25
C MET A 163 -16.04 3.57 13.37
N VAL A 164 -16.14 4.75 14.00
CA VAL A 164 -15.30 5.11 15.16
C VAL A 164 -15.53 4.15 16.33
N ARG A 165 -16.79 3.77 16.60
CA ARG A 165 -17.10 2.76 17.62
C ARG A 165 -16.54 1.38 17.25
N ALA A 166 -16.66 0.97 15.99
CA ALA A 166 -16.10 -0.28 15.50
C ALA A 166 -14.57 -0.31 15.64
N ALA A 167 -13.87 0.77 15.29
CA ALA A 167 -12.42 0.89 15.45
C ALA A 167 -11.99 0.69 16.92
N ARG A 168 -12.72 1.28 17.87
CA ARG A 168 -12.49 1.07 19.31
C ARG A 168 -12.65 -0.39 19.73
N LEU A 169 -13.68 -1.08 19.22
CA LEU A 169 -13.93 -2.50 19.51
C LEU A 169 -12.89 -3.43 18.87
N LEU A 170 -12.34 -3.02 17.73
CA LEU A 170 -11.26 -3.71 17.00
C LEU A 170 -9.87 -3.40 17.57
N GLU A 171 -9.78 -2.53 18.59
CA GLU A 171 -8.52 -2.09 19.22
C GLU A 171 -7.58 -1.37 18.24
N THR A 172 -8.14 -0.54 17.35
CA THR A 172 -7.37 0.37 16.49
C THR A 172 -7.76 1.83 16.75
N GLU A 173 -6.78 2.73 16.56
CA GLU A 173 -6.94 4.18 16.73
C GLU A 173 -7.25 4.88 15.41
N ASN A 174 -7.23 4.15 14.28
CA ASN A 174 -7.31 4.74 12.94
C ASN A 174 -8.64 4.43 12.26
N VAL A 175 -9.27 5.49 11.75
CA VAL A 175 -10.42 5.42 10.83
C VAL A 175 -10.12 6.29 9.62
N LEU A 176 -10.28 5.73 8.42
CA LEU A 176 -10.17 6.46 7.17
C LEU A 176 -11.54 6.99 6.76
N ILE A 177 -11.62 8.30 6.53
CA ILE A 177 -12.80 9.01 6.03
C ILE A 177 -12.43 9.67 4.70
N VAL A 178 -13.30 9.54 3.69
CA VAL A 178 -13.18 10.24 2.40
C VAL A 178 -14.30 11.28 2.30
N PRO A 179 -14.06 12.55 2.70
CA PRO A 179 -15.12 13.55 2.80
C PRO A 179 -15.43 14.29 1.49
N GLY A 180 -14.58 14.14 0.47
CA GLY A 180 -14.60 14.94 -0.77
C GLY A 180 -15.34 14.30 -1.94
N ALA A 181 -16.18 13.29 -1.71
CA ALA A 181 -17.03 12.73 -2.76
C ALA A 181 -18.21 13.68 -3.06
N THR A 182 -18.59 13.76 -4.34
CA THR A 182 -19.70 14.60 -4.85
C THR A 182 -20.94 13.77 -5.10
#